data_AF-A0A1F6BUP9-F1
#
_entry.id   AF-A0A1F6BUP9-F1
#
_cell.length_a   1.000
_cell.length_b   1.000
_cell.length_c   1.000
_cell.angle_alpha   90.00
_cell.angle_beta   90.00
_cell.angle_gamma   90.00
#
_symmetry.space_group_name_H-M   'P 1'
#
loop_
_entity.id
_entity.type
_entity.pdbx_description
1 polymer ?
#
loop_
_entity_poly.entity_id
_entity_poly.type
_entity_poly.pdbx_seq_one_letter_code
_entity_poly.pdbx_strand_id
1 'polypeptide(L)' 'MTQNFSDFIEEKRAWYKTVEKVYCPILNQYVIFNSKGFYHLRYDSHGKRRDVREQKYKIGLLPLVIPVIQLEPVSK' A
#
# COMPACT_ATOMS: atom_id res chain seq x y z
N MET A 1 22.22 -0.14 11.88
CA MET A 1 21.52 1.11 12.22
C MET A 1 20.03 0.88 12.05
N THR A 2 19.24 1.00 13.10
CA THR A 2 17.78 0.84 13.05
C THR A 2 17.19 2.06 12.35
N GLN A 3 16.58 1.90 11.17
CA GLN A 3 15.90 2.99 10.47
C GLN A 3 14.82 3.60 11.39
N ASN A 4 14.81 4.93 11.52
CA ASN A 4 13.75 5.64 12.25
C ASN A 4 12.41 5.38 11.57
N PHE A 5 11.36 5.16 12.35
CA PHE A 5 10.02 4.92 11.82
C PHE A 5 9.51 6.08 10.96
N SER A 6 9.87 7.32 11.30
CA SER A 6 9.50 8.48 10.48
C SER A 6 10.10 8.39 9.08
N ASP A 7 11.39 8.09 8.99
CA ASP A 7 12.11 7.98 7.71
C ASP A 7 11.54 6.82 6.87
N PHE A 8 11.23 5.70 7.51
CA PHE A 8 10.56 4.56 6.86
C PHE A 8 9.21 4.98 6.24
N ILE A 9 8.40 5.76 6.96
CA ILE A 9 7.10 6.19 6.45
C ILE A 9 7.26 7.13 5.26
N GLU A 10 8.21 8.07 5.31
CA GLU A 10 8.43 9.02 4.23
C GLU A 10 9.00 8.35 2.97
N GLU A 11 9.96 7.44 3.13
CA GLU A 11 10.48 6.62 2.03
C GLU A 11 9.34 5.85 1.34
N LYS A 12 8.51 5.16 2.12
CA LYS A 12 7.42 4.34 1.57
C LYS A 12 6.30 5.17 0.99
N ARG A 13 6.03 6.36 1.54
CA ARG A 13 5.07 7.32 0.96
C ARG A 13 5.57 7.81 -0.40
N ALA A 14 6.86 8.16 -0.50
CA ALA A 14 7.45 8.60 -1.76
C ALA A 14 7.33 7.52 -2.83
N TRP A 15 7.72 6.28 -2.50
CA TRP A 15 7.55 5.12 -3.40
C TRP A 15 6.08 4.86 -3.75
N TYR A 16 5.17 4.91 -2.77
CA TYR A 16 3.74 4.66 -3.02
C TYR A 16 3.15 5.65 -4.04
N LYS A 17 3.62 6.90 -4.02
CA LYS A 17 3.21 7.93 -4.96
C LYS A 17 3.70 7.66 -6.38
N THR A 18 4.86 7.00 -6.57
CA THR A 18 5.38 6.68 -7.92
C THR A 18 4.60 5.57 -8.61
N VAL A 19 3.80 4.79 -7.88
CA VAL A 19 2.95 3.75 -8.47
C VAL A 19 1.78 4.35 -9.26
N GLU A 20 1.26 5.50 -8.82
CA GLU A 20 0.10 6.23 -9.37
C GLU A 20 -1.19 5.42 -9.48
N LYS A 21 -1.25 4.46 -10.42
CA LYS A 21 -2.39 3.58 -10.67
C LYS A 21 -1.95 2.26 -11.27
N VAL A 22 -2.69 1.21 -10.96
CA VAL A 22 -2.46 -0.15 -11.47
C VAL A 22 -3.78 -0.71 -11.98
N TYR A 23 -3.77 -1.29 -13.18
CA TYR A 23 -4.96 -1.96 -13.70
C TYR A 23 -5.16 -3.31 -12.99
N CYS A 24 -6.38 -3.55 -12.50
CA CYS A 24 -6.77 -4.80 -11.89
C CYS A 24 -7.74 -5.56 -12.80
N PRO A 25 -7.32 -6.67 -13.44
CA PRO A 25 -8.17 -7.45 -14.34
C PRO A 25 -9.43 -7.98 -13.65
N ILE A 26 -9.30 -8.42 -12.40
CA ILE A 26 -10.42 -8.98 -11.61
C ILE A 26 -11.52 -7.94 -11.36
N LEU A 27 -11.13 -6.70 -11.08
CA LEU A 27 -12.07 -5.61 -10.84
C LEU A 27 -12.44 -4.84 -12.12
N ASN A 28 -11.80 -5.17 -13.25
CA ASN A 28 -11.93 -4.48 -14.53
C ASN A 28 -11.78 -2.95 -14.41
N GLN A 29 -10.87 -2.49 -13.55
CA GLN A 29 -10.69 -1.05 -13.25
C GLN A 29 -9.26 -0.72 -12.81
N TYR A 30 -8.91 0.57 -12.87
CA TYR A 30 -7.66 1.08 -12.29
C TYR A 30 -7.80 1.28 -10.77
N VAL A 31 -6.93 0.62 -10.01
CA VAL A 31 -6.72 0.86 -8.59
C VAL A 31 -5.77 2.05 -8.44
N ILE A 32 -6.23 3.10 -7.74
CA ILE A 32 -5.49 4.37 -7.60
C ILE A 32 -4.73 4.40 -6.27
N PHE A 33 -3.43 4.70 -6.34
CA PHE A 33 -2.52 4.78 -5.19
C PHE A 33 -2.36 6.24 -4.77
N ASN A 34 -3.29 6.73 -3.95
CA ASN A 34 -3.34 8.13 -3.51
C ASN A 34 -3.10 8.33 -2.00
N SER A 35 -3.07 9.60 -1.57
CA SER A 35 -2.84 9.96 -0.16
C SER A 35 -3.87 9.36 0.81
N LYS A 36 -5.14 9.20 0.37
CA LYS A 36 -6.20 8.56 1.16
C LYS A 36 -5.95 7.06 1.32
N GLY A 37 -5.56 6.37 0.24
CA GLY A 37 -5.16 4.96 0.29
C GLY A 37 -4.00 4.73 1.26
N PHE A 38 -2.95 5.56 1.18
CA PHE A 38 -1.83 5.48 2.12
C PHE A 38 -2.23 5.79 3.56
N TYR A 39 -3.15 6.74 3.78
CA TYR A 39 -3.72 6.99 5.11
C TYR A 39 -4.39 5.73 5.68
N HIS A 40 -5.16 5.00 4.87
CA HIS A 40 -5.80 3.75 5.28
C HIS A 40 -4.82 2.60 5.55
N LEU A 41 -3.53 2.73 5.25
CA LEU A 41 -2.49 1.80 5.72
C LEU A 41 -2.03 2.13 7.14
N ARG A 42 -2.11 3.40 7.54
CA ARG A 42 -1.69 3.91 8.85
C ARG A 42 -2.83 3.99 9.87
N TYR A 43 -4.07 4.06 9.40
CA TYR A 43 -5.27 4.25 10.20
C TYR A 43 -6.37 3.27 9.77
N ASP A 44 -7.11 2.74 10.73
CA ASP A 44 -8.25 1.86 10.45
C ASP A 44 -9.47 2.59 9.89
N SER A 45 -10.56 1.86 9.65
CA SER A 45 -11.82 2.40 9.14
C SER A 45 -12.49 3.39 10.10
N HIS A 46 -12.13 3.37 11.38
CA HIS A 46 -12.64 4.28 12.40
C HIS A 46 -11.70 5.48 12.63
N GLY A 47 -10.62 5.59 11.86
CA GLY A 47 -9.64 6.67 12.00
C GLY A 47 -8.67 6.48 13.17
N LYS A 48 -8.66 5.31 13.83
CA LYS A 48 -7.68 5.01 14.88
C LYS A 48 -6.34 4.68 14.24
N ARG A 49 -5.27 5.30 14.75
CA ARG A 49 -3.91 5.02 14.29
C ARG A 49 -3.53 3.58 14.66
N ARG A 50 -3.06 2.83 13.67
CA ARG A 50 -2.49 1.49 13.86
C ARG A 50 -1.18 1.57 14.62
N ASP A 51 -0.83 0.50 15.33
CA ASP A 51 0.47 0.44 15.99
C ASP A 51 1.63 0.43 14.96
N VAL A 52 2.83 0.75 15.44
CA VAL A 52 4.02 0.87 14.57
C VAL A 52 4.36 -0.46 13.88
N ARG A 53 4.12 -1.60 14.53
CA ARG A 53 4.43 -2.93 14.00
C ARG A 53 3.48 -3.27 12.85
N GLU A 54 2.19 -3.02 13.02
CA GLU A 54 1.17 -3.23 11.99
C GLU A 54 1.40 -2.29 10.79
N GLN A 55 1.75 -1.02 11.04
CA GLN A 55 2.09 -0.09 9.96
C GLN A 55 3.31 -0.58 9.16
N LYS A 56 4.39 -0.98 9.83
CA LYS A 56 5.58 -1.54 9.17
C LYS A 56 5.25 -2.76 8.32
N TYR A 57 4.44 -3.67 8.86
CA TYR A 57 4.01 -4.87 8.14
C TYR A 57 3.20 -4.52 6.89
N LYS A 58 2.11 -3.76 7.02
CA LYS A 58 1.23 -3.43 5.89
C LYS A 58 1.95 -2.63 4.81
N ILE A 59 2.74 -1.64 5.20
CA ILE A 59 3.44 -0.76 4.26
C ILE A 59 4.64 -1.48 3.63
N GLY A 60 5.36 -2.30 4.41
CA GLY A 60 6.50 -3.07 3.92
C GLY A 60 6.13 -4.11 2.86
N LEU A 61 4.89 -4.61 2.88
CA LEU A 61 4.39 -5.58 1.89
C LEU A 61 3.89 -4.96 0.59
N LEU A 62 3.73 -3.63 0.50
CA LEU A 62 3.16 -2.98 -0.69
C LEU A 62 3.86 -3.35 -2.00
N PRO A 63 5.21 -3.49 -2.08
CA PRO A 63 5.87 -3.91 -3.32
C PRO A 63 5.40 -5.28 -3.83
N LEU A 64 4.96 -6.17 -2.94
CA LEU A 64 4.45 -7.50 -3.28
C LEU A 64 2.96 -7.47 -3.65
N VAL A 65 2.22 -6.44 -3.21
CA VAL A 65 0.79 -6.28 -3.51
C VAL A 65 0.58 -5.84 -4.96
N ILE A 66 1.50 -5.06 -5.53
CA ILE A 66 1.36 -4.55 -6.92
C ILE A 66 1.24 -5.70 -7.93
N PRO A 67 2.15 -6.69 -7.97
CA PRO A 67 1.99 -7.85 -8.84
C PRO A 67 0.65 -8.57 -8.65
N VAL A 68 0.19 -8.72 -7.40
CA VAL A 68 -1.07 -9.41 -7.09
C VAL A 68 -2.28 -8.69 -7.67
N ILE A 69 -2.29 -7.36 -7.66
CA ILE A 69 -3.38 -6.56 -8.25
C ILE A 69 -3.42 -6.74 -9.78
N GLN A 70 -2.26 -6.93 -10.41
CA GLN A 70 -2.11 -7.09 -11.85
C GLN A 70 -2.37 -8.52 -12.34
N LEU A 71 -2.51 -9.50 -11.44
CA LEU A 71 -2.74 -10.88 -11.83
C LEU A 71 -4.06 -11.00 -12.59
N GLU A 72 -3.99 -11.59 -13.78
CA GLU A 72 -5.16 -12.12 -14.43
C GLU A 72 -5.68 -13.32 -13.62
N PRO A 73 -7.01 -13.46 -13.45
CA PRO A 73 -7.54 -14.67 -12.85
C PRO A 73 -7.11 -15.86 -13.69
N VAL A 74 -6.47 -16.85 -13.05
CA VAL A 74 -6.20 -18.14 -13.71
C VAL A 74 -7.55 -18.70 -14.13
N SER A 75 -7.79 -18.73 -15.44
CA SER A 75 -8.98 -19.31 -16.06
C SER A 75 -9.19 -20.70 -15.47
N LYS A 76 -10.33 -20.91 -14.80
CA LYS A 76 -10.81 -22.25 -14.48
C LYS A 76 -11.43 -22.88 -15.72
#